data_AF-A0A1G0YY68-F1
#
_entry.id   AF-A0A1G0YY68-F1
#
_cell.length_a   1.000
_cell.length_b   1.000
_cell.length_c   1.000
_cell.angle_alpha   90.00
_cell.angle_beta   90.00
_cell.angle_gamma   90.00
#
_symmetry.space_group_name_H-M   'P 1'
#
loop_
_entity.id
_entity.type
_entity.pdbx_description
1 polymer ?
#
loop_
_entity_poly.entity_id
_entity_poly.type
_entity_poly.pdbx_seq_one_letter_code
_entity_poly.pdbx_strand_id
1 'polypeptide(L)'
;MNIRERFKAVMNFETPDHFPAMEWICWWDKTIDRWNSEGLPHFLNREDVLRYFGMDVHEWIWQSPRWMIKRPEDRQRSEGEH
;
A
#
# COMPACT_ATOMS: atom_id res chain seq x y z
N MET A 1 -8.42 -3.69 -13.31
CA MET A 1 -8.60 -2.41 -12.59
C MET A 1 -7.33 -2.14 -11.77
N ASN A 2 -6.91 -0.89 -11.59
CA ASN A 2 -5.79 -0.57 -10.69
C ASN A 2 -6.26 -0.36 -9.23
N ILE A 3 -5.34 -0.28 -8.27
CA ILE A 3 -5.65 -0.15 -6.84
C ILE A 3 -6.55 1.05 -6.52
N ARG A 4 -6.34 2.19 -7.20
CA ARG A 4 -7.09 3.43 -6.96
C ARG A 4 -8.52 3.30 -7.47
N GLU A 5 -8.68 2.76 -8.67
CA GLU A 5 -10.01 2.49 -9.26
C GLU A 5 -10.78 1.48 -8.40
N ARG A 6 -10.11 0.40 -7.96
CA ARG A 6 -10.70 -0.62 -7.10
C ARG A 6 -11.16 -0.06 -5.77
N PHE A 7 -10.31 0.72 -5.12
CA PHE A 7 -10.64 1.38 -3.87
C PHE A 7 -11.86 2.29 -4.05
N LYS A 8 -11.90 3.12 -5.11
CA LYS A 8 -13.06 3.97 -5.41
C LYS A 8 -14.34 3.16 -5.63
N ALA A 9 -14.28 2.08 -6.40
CA ALA A 9 -15.44 1.21 -6.65
C ALA A 9 -16.01 0.63 -5.34
N VAL A 10 -15.14 0.12 -4.46
CA VAL A 10 -15.56 -0.38 -3.14
C VAL A 10 -16.21 0.72 -2.31
N MET A 11 -15.61 1.92 -2.26
CA MET A 11 -16.15 3.05 -1.49
C MET A 11 -17.47 3.60 -2.06
N ASN A 12 -17.74 3.35 -3.34
CA ASN A 12 -19.00 3.67 -4.01
C ASN A 12 -20.03 2.54 -3.97
N PHE A 13 -19.75 1.44 -3.24
CA PHE A 13 -20.63 0.27 -3.16
C PHE A 13 -20.87 -0.42 -4.51
N GLU A 14 -19.90 -0.35 -5.42
CA GLU A 14 -19.90 -1.06 -6.70
C GLU A 14 -19.22 -2.44 -6.55
N THR A 15 -19.30 -3.28 -7.59
CA THR A 15 -18.65 -4.60 -7.61
C THR A 15 -17.28 -4.51 -8.32
N PRO A 16 -16.15 -4.57 -7.60
CA PRO A 16 -14.82 -4.56 -8.20
C PRO A 16 -14.43 -5.91 -8.82
N ASP A 17 -13.27 -5.96 -9.49
CA ASP A 17 -12.67 -7.20 -10.03
C ASP A 17 -12.23 -8.18 -8.92
N HIS A 18 -11.83 -7.66 -7.76
CA HIS A 18 -11.72 -8.34 -6.47
C HIS A 18 -11.73 -7.29 -5.35
N PHE A 19 -11.88 -7.71 -4.09
CA PHE A 19 -11.78 -6.78 -2.97
C PHE A 19 -10.33 -6.39 -2.70
N PRO A 20 -10.05 -5.11 -2.36
CA PRO A 20 -8.74 -4.72 -1.90
C PRO A 20 -8.29 -5.57 -0.72
N ALA A 21 -7.08 -6.10 -0.80
CA ALA A 21 -6.48 -6.96 0.22
C ALA A 21 -5.06 -6.50 0.53
N MET A 22 -4.75 -6.34 1.82
CA MET A 22 -3.50 -5.77 2.29
C MET A 22 -2.96 -6.56 3.48
N GLU A 23 -1.67 -6.89 3.43
CA GLU A 23 -0.91 -7.27 4.62
C GLU A 23 -0.34 -6.01 5.29
N TRP A 24 -0.86 -5.66 6.47
CA TRP A 24 -0.53 -4.40 7.15
C TRP A 24 0.95 -4.31 7.54
N ILE A 25 1.59 -5.40 7.95
CA ILE A 25 2.98 -5.41 8.41
C ILE A 25 3.86 -6.21 7.45
N CYS A 26 3.80 -5.87 6.17
CA CYS A 26 4.55 -6.53 5.09
C CYS A 26 6.08 -6.42 5.22
N TRP A 27 6.59 -5.64 6.16
CA TRP A 27 8.01 -5.49 6.49
C TRP A 27 8.44 -6.25 7.74
N TRP A 28 7.54 -6.99 8.40
CA TRP A 28 7.90 -7.75 9.59
C TRP A 28 8.73 -8.98 9.21
N ASP A 29 10.00 -8.97 9.61
CA ASP A 29 10.97 -10.04 9.40
C ASP A 29 10.42 -11.43 9.79
N LYS A 30 9.78 -11.56 10.95
CA LYS A 30 9.25 -12.86 11.40
C LYS A 30 8.20 -13.46 10.48
N THR A 31 7.37 -12.61 9.85
CA THR A 31 6.37 -13.09 8.87
C THR A 31 7.07 -13.54 7.60
N ILE A 32 8.01 -12.75 7.09
CA ILE A 32 8.76 -13.08 5.88
C ILE A 32 9.60 -14.35 6.06
N ASP A 33 10.29 -14.48 7.19
CA ASP A 33 11.08 -15.67 7.53
C ASP A 33 10.22 -16.92 7.63
N ARG A 34 9.02 -16.81 8.21
CA ARG A 34 8.06 -17.90 8.24
C ARG A 34 7.60 -18.28 6.84
N TRP A 35 7.19 -17.32 6.02
CA TRP A 35 6.75 -17.63 4.64
C TRP A 35 7.86 -18.23 3.79
N ASN A 36 9.09 -17.75 3.94
CA ASN A 36 10.28 -18.34 3.31
C ASN A 36 10.45 -19.81 3.74
N SER A 37 10.28 -20.13 5.02
CA SER A 37 10.31 -21.53 5.51
C SER A 37 9.17 -22.41 4.98
N GLU A 38 8.05 -21.80 4.60
CA GLU A 38 6.88 -22.46 4.01
C GLU A 38 6.95 -22.56 2.47
N GLY A 39 8.02 -22.06 1.84
CA GLY A 39 8.28 -22.19 0.40
C GLY A 39 8.16 -20.90 -0.42
N LEU A 40 8.04 -19.73 0.21
CA LEU A 40 8.14 -18.45 -0.47
C LEU A 40 9.56 -18.27 -1.05
N PRO A 41 9.73 -17.85 -2.32
CA PRO A 41 11.05 -17.64 -2.88
C PRO A 41 11.80 -16.46 -2.21
N HIS A 42 13.00 -16.73 -1.71
CA HIS A 42 13.82 -15.77 -0.94
C HIS A 42 14.30 -14.53 -1.73
N PHE A 43 14.22 -14.56 -3.07
CA PHE A 43 14.66 -13.44 -3.92
C PHE A 43 13.59 -12.37 -4.13
N LEU A 44 12.36 -12.59 -3.65
CA LEU A 44 11.27 -11.64 -3.78
C LEU A 44 11.48 -10.46 -2.83
N ASN A 45 11.36 -9.24 -3.36
CA ASN A 45 11.29 -8.05 -2.52
C ASN A 45 9.88 -7.91 -1.92
N ARG A 46 9.70 -6.94 -1.01
CA ARG A 46 8.42 -6.68 -0.33
C ARG A 46 7.22 -6.58 -1.28
N GLU A 47 7.35 -5.83 -2.38
CA GLU A 47 6.25 -5.68 -3.33
C GLU A 47 5.96 -6.97 -4.07
N ASP A 48 7.01 -7.70 -4.46
CA ASP A 48 6.89 -8.97 -5.16
C ASP A 48 6.22 -10.03 -4.29
N VAL A 49 6.47 -10.02 -2.98
CA VAL A 49 5.76 -10.90 -2.02
C VAL A 49 4.26 -10.58 -1.98
N LEU A 50 3.87 -9.31 -1.94
CA LEU A 50 2.45 -8.92 -2.00
C LEU A 50 1.82 -9.37 -3.31
N ARG A 51 2.50 -9.18 -4.44
CA ARG A 51 2.04 -9.64 -5.76
C ARG A 51 1.94 -11.16 -5.84
N TYR A 52 2.86 -11.90 -5.22
CA TYR A 52 2.86 -13.36 -5.16
C TYR A 52 1.59 -13.90 -4.49
N PHE A 53 1.12 -13.24 -3.43
CA PHE A 53 -0.13 -13.61 -2.74
C PHE A 53 -1.39 -12.99 -3.36
N GLY A 54 -1.27 -12.23 -4.46
CA GLY A 54 -2.40 -11.52 -5.07
C GLY A 54 -2.92 -10.35 -4.23
N MET A 55 -2.08 -9.80 -3.36
CA MET A 55 -2.39 -8.64 -2.51
C MET A 55 -2.04 -7.32 -3.19
N ASP A 56 -2.64 -6.24 -2.70
CA ASP A 56 -2.38 -4.90 -3.18
C ASP A 56 -1.09 -4.31 -2.59
N VAL A 57 -0.24 -3.81 -3.49
CA VAL A 57 1.00 -3.14 -3.12
C VAL A 57 0.69 -1.80 -2.47
N HIS A 58 1.32 -1.56 -1.32
CA HIS A 58 1.18 -0.34 -0.55
C HIS A 58 2.50 0.02 0.12
N GLU A 59 2.61 1.29 0.51
CA GLU A 59 3.76 1.81 1.24
C GLU A 59 3.33 2.41 2.56
N TRP A 60 4.17 2.22 3.57
CA TRP A 60 3.99 2.88 4.84
C TRP A 60 4.76 4.19 4.85
N ILE A 61 4.03 5.29 5.05
CA ILE A 61 4.61 6.62 5.14
C ILE A 61 4.39 7.18 6.54
N TRP A 62 5.47 7.59 7.18
CA TRP A 62 5.40 8.32 8.44
C TRP A 62 5.04 9.77 8.16
N GLN A 63 3.77 10.11 8.39
CA GLN A 63 3.34 11.50 8.33
C GLN A 63 3.71 12.18 9.64
N SER A 64 4.71 13.06 9.60
CA SER A 64 4.96 13.94 10.74
C SER A 64 3.77 14.89 10.92
N PRO A 65 3.38 15.17 12.17
CA PRO A 65 2.41 16.20 12.45
C PRO A 65 2.66 17.48 11.69
N ARG A 66 1.62 17.97 11.02
CA ARG A 66 1.67 19.10 10.08
C ARG A 66 2.27 20.38 10.69
N TRP A 67 2.19 20.54 12.01
CA TRP A 67 2.75 21.68 12.74
C TRP A 67 4.28 21.65 12.89
N MET A 68 4.94 20.50 12.72
CA MET A 68 6.40 20.38 12.82
C MET A 68 7.13 20.68 11.51
N ILE A 69 6.42 20.71 10.38
CA ILE A 69 6.99 21.03 9.07
C ILE A 69 6.58 22.45 8.72
N LYS A 70 7.52 23.41 8.75
CA LYS A 70 7.27 24.76 8.23
C LYS A 70 6.96 24.64 6.73
N ARG A 71 5.74 25.00 6.35
CA ARG A 71 5.31 25.01 4.95
C ARG A 71 6.12 26.06 4.19
N PRO A 72 6.77 25.70 3.07
CA PRO A 72 7.36 26.68 2.17
C PRO A 72 6.26 27.63 1.65
N GLU A 73 6.49 28.94 1.73
CA GLU A 73 5.50 29.98 1.37
C GLU A 73 5.07 29.90 -0.10
N ASP A 74 5.94 29.37 -0.95
CA ASP A 74 5.80 29.22 -2.40
C ASP A 74 4.98 28.00 -2.85
N ARG A 75 4.68 27.05 -1.95
CA ARG A 75 3.93 25.84 -2.33
C ARG A 75 2.43 26.14 -2.42
N GLN A 76 1.92 26.28 -3.65
CA GLN A 76 0.49 26.35 -3.94
C GLN A 76 -0.24 25.10 -3.43
N ARG A 77 -1.45 25.31 -2.92
CA ARG A 77 -2.29 24.25 -2.38
C ARG A 77 -2.80 23.43 -3.56
N SER A 78 -2.55 22.12 -3.57
CA SER A 78 -3.17 21.24 -4.56
C SER A 78 -4.69 21.31 -4.40
N GLU A 79 -5.41 21.58 -5.49
CA GLU A 79 -6.87 21.71 -5.50
C GLU A 79 -7.59 20.36 -5.49
N GLY A 80 -6.86 19.25 -5.36
CA GLY A 80 -7.44 17.91 -5.19
C GLY A 80 -8.01 17.30 -6.47
N GLU A 81 -7.73 17.86 -7.64
CA GLU A 81 -8.02 17.20 -8.91
C GLU A 81 -6.82 16.35 -9.33
N HIS A 82 -6.93 15.01 -9.19
CA HIS A 82 -6.33 13.93 -10.00
C HIS A 82 -6.74 12.54 -9.44
#